data_AF-A0A7W6C1E6-F1
#
_entry.id   AF-A0A7W6C1E6-F1
#
_cell.length_a   1.000
_cell.length_b   1.000
_cell.length_c   1.000
_cell.angle_alpha   90.00
_cell.angle_beta   90.00
_cell.angle_gamma   90.00
#
_symmetry.space_group_name_H-M   'P 1'
#
loop_
_entity.id
_entity.type
_entity.pdbx_description
1 polymer ?
#
loop_
_entity_poly.entity_id
_entity_poly.type
_entity_poly.pdbx_seq_one_letter_code
_entity_poly.pdbx_strand_id
1 'polypeptide(L)'
;MDTYANRPVKSSLRKMPLVICVGILAAFVGLIIWQPSYDVADPDYERLARQMQKLGEPDASLSPGARRQVDLGQLNEGQWTKVCLFGPFMSPVGMMIRERMLLSPSDYLRFAGLILHYPFRLSVVEEREAMLLYKDPWGISHVLHFQDGLPDHPHWSGCIQKPQTVMVL
;
A
#
# COMPACT_ATOMS: atom_id res chain seq x y z
N MET A 1 15.18 47.75 64.84
CA MET A 1 15.21 46.34 65.27
C MET A 1 13.82 45.76 65.05
N ASP A 2 13.78 44.53 64.54
CA ASP A 2 12.65 43.60 64.41
C ASP A 2 11.70 43.68 63.19
N THR A 3 12.27 43.22 62.08
CA THR A 3 11.83 42.07 61.24
C THR A 3 10.42 41.48 61.45
N TYR A 4 9.59 41.52 60.40
CA TYR A 4 8.57 40.50 60.08
C TYR A 4 8.43 40.41 58.55
N ALA A 5 9.16 39.50 57.90
CA ALA A 5 8.71 38.15 57.52
C ALA A 5 7.79 38.13 56.28
N ASN A 6 8.42 38.27 55.10
CA ASN A 6 7.82 37.90 53.83
C ASN A 6 7.62 36.37 53.78
N ARG A 7 6.35 35.91 53.76
CA ARG A 7 6.04 34.51 53.45
C ARG A 7 5.97 34.33 51.93
N PRO A 8 6.66 33.36 51.34
CA PRO A 8 6.47 33.04 49.93
C PRO A 8 5.12 32.37 49.73
N VAL A 9 4.31 32.94 48.82
CA VAL A 9 3.13 32.29 48.26
C VAL A 9 3.61 31.06 47.50
N LYS A 10 3.35 29.87 48.04
CA LYS A 10 3.54 28.60 47.32
C LYS A 10 2.61 28.61 46.11
N SER A 11 3.15 28.91 44.94
CA SER A 11 2.47 28.71 43.66
C SER A 11 2.21 27.21 43.51
N SER A 12 0.94 26.83 43.67
CA SER A 12 0.44 25.53 43.25
C SER A 12 0.55 25.46 41.73
N LEU A 13 1.73 25.04 41.25
CA LEU A 13 1.91 24.64 39.86
C LEU A 13 0.92 23.51 39.61
N ARG A 14 -0.20 23.84 38.95
CA ARG A 14 -1.16 22.90 38.40
C ARG A 14 -0.40 21.89 37.55
N LYS A 15 -0.19 20.69 38.09
CA LYS A 15 0.36 19.52 37.38
C LYS A 15 -0.67 18.95 36.39
N MET A 16 -1.15 19.78 35.45
CA MET A 16 -2.00 19.32 34.34
C MET A 16 -1.68 20.17 33.11
N PRO A 17 -0.62 19.79 32.36
CA PRO A 17 -0.81 19.59 30.93
C PRO A 17 0.01 18.43 30.32
N LEU A 18 0.83 17.70 31.10
CA LEU A 18 1.77 16.72 30.53
C LEU A 18 1.09 15.40 30.14
N VAL A 19 0.11 14.92 30.93
CA VAL A 19 -0.56 13.63 30.69
C VAL A 19 -1.42 13.66 29.41
N ILE A 20 -2.03 14.81 29.10
CA ILE A 20 -2.87 14.98 27.91
C ILE A 20 -1.99 15.00 26.64
N CYS A 21 -0.85 15.69 26.66
CA CYS A 21 0.06 15.71 25.51
C CYS A 21 0.66 14.32 25.21
N VAL A 22 1.00 13.52 26.22
CA VAL A 22 1.52 12.15 26.02
C VAL A 22 0.42 11.22 25.50
N GLY A 23 -0.82 11.35 25.97
CA GLY A 23 -1.95 10.56 25.48
C GLY A 23 -2.30 10.84 24.01
N ILE A 24 -2.28 12.11 23.60
CA ILE A 24 -2.55 12.51 22.20
C ILE A 24 -1.40 12.05 21.29
N LEU A 25 -0.13 12.17 21.73
CA LEU A 25 1.02 11.72 20.95
C LEU A 25 1.03 10.19 20.77
N ALA A 26 0.70 9.43 21.83
CA ALA A 26 0.58 7.98 21.75
C ALA A 26 -0.59 7.51 20.86
N ALA A 27 -1.71 8.23 20.88
CA ALA A 27 -2.83 7.95 19.97
C ALA A 27 -2.50 8.26 18.51
N PHE A 28 -1.76 9.35 18.24
CA PHE A 28 -1.27 9.68 16.90
C PHE A 28 -0.25 8.66 16.38
N VAL A 29 0.70 8.22 17.21
CA VAL A 29 1.67 7.18 16.84
C VAL A 29 0.99 5.83 16.63
N GLY A 30 -0.01 5.47 17.46
CA GLY A 30 -0.78 4.24 17.30
C GLY A 30 -1.59 4.17 16.00
N LEU A 31 -2.10 5.31 15.52
CA LEU A 31 -2.81 5.39 14.23
C LEU A 31 -1.90 5.25 13.01
N ILE A 32 -0.63 5.66 13.11
CA ILE A 32 0.35 5.56 12.02
C ILE A 32 0.85 4.11 11.84
N ILE A 33 0.84 3.29 12.90
CA ILE A 33 1.41 1.93 12.89
C ILE A 33 0.44 0.88 12.29
N TRP A 34 -0.85 1.21 12.11
CA TRP A 34 -1.89 0.23 11.77
C TRP A 34 -2.39 0.24 10.33
N GLN A 35 -1.91 1.15 9.48
CA GLN A 35 -2.27 1.12 8.07
C GLN A 35 -1.30 0.24 7.27
N PRO A 36 -1.81 -0.61 6.36
CA PRO A 36 -0.94 -1.34 5.44
C PRO A 36 -0.08 -0.34 4.68
N SER A 37 1.17 -0.73 4.47
CA SER A 37 2.15 0.11 3.83
C SER A 37 2.07 -0.10 2.33
N TYR A 38 1.98 1.00 1.59
CA TYR A 38 1.93 0.98 0.14
C TYR A 38 3.30 1.29 -0.43
N ASP A 39 3.59 0.81 -1.64
CA ASP A 39 4.89 0.97 -2.30
C ASP A 39 5.11 2.37 -2.89
N VAL A 40 4.79 3.43 -2.14
CA VAL A 40 4.86 4.83 -2.59
C VAL A 40 6.27 5.29 -3.02
N ALA A 41 7.31 4.58 -2.59
CA ALA A 41 8.69 4.85 -2.98
C ALA A 41 9.08 4.21 -4.34
N ASP A 42 8.24 3.31 -4.86
CA ASP A 42 8.46 2.69 -6.16
C ASP A 42 8.18 3.71 -7.29
N PRO A 43 9.07 3.85 -8.30
CA PRO A 43 8.89 4.83 -9.38
C PRO A 43 7.64 4.59 -10.23
N ASP A 44 7.11 3.37 -10.29
CA ASP A 44 5.89 3.05 -11.02
C ASP A 44 4.61 3.30 -10.23
N TYR A 45 4.71 3.47 -8.90
CA TYR A 45 3.56 3.55 -8.01
C TYR A 45 2.56 4.61 -8.46
N GLU A 46 3.00 5.87 -8.55
CA GLU A 46 2.09 6.98 -8.86
C GLU A 46 1.41 6.83 -10.22
N ARG A 47 2.15 6.35 -11.23
CA ARG A 47 1.62 6.18 -12.58
C ARG A 47 0.53 5.11 -12.59
N LEU A 48 0.76 3.99 -11.92
CA LEU A 48 -0.18 2.88 -11.85
C LEU A 48 -1.38 3.22 -10.96
N ALA A 49 -1.17 3.85 -9.81
CA ALA A 49 -2.24 4.33 -8.92
C ALA A 49 -3.20 5.27 -9.67
N ARG A 50 -2.67 6.24 -10.43
CA ARG A 50 -3.50 7.13 -11.28
C ARG A 50 -4.26 6.37 -12.35
N GLN A 51 -3.70 5.31 -12.95
CA GLN A 51 -4.42 4.48 -13.90
C GLN A 51 -5.59 3.75 -13.21
N MET A 52 -5.35 3.12 -12.06
CA MET A 52 -6.40 2.42 -11.31
C MET A 52 -7.51 3.36 -10.86
N GLN A 53 -7.15 4.55 -10.36
CA GLN A 53 -8.12 5.57 -9.96
C GLN A 53 -9.01 5.98 -11.14
N LYS A 54 -8.43 6.27 -12.30
CA LYS A 54 -9.18 6.60 -13.53
C LYS A 54 -10.10 5.47 -13.97
N LEU A 55 -9.66 4.23 -13.82
CA LEU A 55 -10.51 3.09 -14.13
C LEU A 55 -11.70 3.01 -13.16
N GLY A 56 -11.53 3.42 -11.90
CA GLY A 56 -12.59 3.46 -10.90
C GLY A 56 -13.65 4.54 -11.13
N GLU A 57 -13.32 5.60 -11.87
CA GLU A 57 -14.24 6.71 -12.11
C GLU A 57 -15.47 6.28 -12.96
N PRO A 58 -16.68 6.75 -12.62
CA PRO A 58 -17.86 6.51 -13.44
C PRO A 58 -17.75 7.32 -14.74
N ASP A 59 -17.35 6.65 -15.82
CA ASP A 59 -17.32 7.24 -17.16
C ASP A 59 -18.65 6.96 -17.88
N ALA A 60 -19.46 8.01 -18.04
CA ALA A 60 -20.75 7.95 -18.73
C ALA A 60 -20.63 7.61 -20.23
N SER A 61 -19.43 7.68 -20.81
CA SER A 61 -19.16 7.29 -22.19
C SER A 61 -18.84 5.80 -22.35
N LEU A 62 -18.55 5.08 -21.26
CA LEU A 62 -18.34 3.65 -21.31
C LEU A 62 -19.69 2.94 -21.42
N SER A 63 -19.90 2.25 -22.54
CA SER A 63 -21.03 1.34 -22.71
C SER A 63 -21.07 0.33 -21.56
N PRO A 64 -22.27 -0.08 -21.09
CA PRO A 64 -22.40 -1.20 -20.17
C PRO A 64 -21.64 -2.42 -20.69
N GLY A 65 -20.62 -2.88 -19.96
CA GLY A 65 -19.75 -4.00 -20.37
C GLY A 65 -18.45 -3.60 -21.09
N ALA A 66 -18.13 -2.31 -21.20
CA ALA A 66 -16.83 -1.86 -21.66
C ALA A 66 -15.73 -2.38 -20.70
N ARG A 67 -14.75 -3.09 -21.26
CA ARG A 67 -13.67 -3.71 -20.50
C ARG A 67 -12.65 -2.67 -20.07
N ARG A 68 -12.27 -2.70 -18.79
CA ARG A 68 -11.27 -1.78 -18.23
C ARG A 68 -9.88 -2.26 -18.63
N GLN A 69 -8.97 -1.32 -18.90
CA GLN A 69 -7.64 -1.64 -19.42
C GLN A 69 -6.55 -0.96 -18.61
N VAL A 70 -5.53 -1.72 -18.24
CA VAL A 70 -4.34 -1.22 -17.54
C VAL A 70 -3.13 -1.37 -18.47
N ASP A 71 -2.42 -0.28 -18.73
CA ASP A 71 -1.18 -0.32 -19.51
C ASP A 71 0.04 -0.53 -18.61
N LEU A 72 0.66 -1.68 -18.80
CA LEU A 72 1.83 -2.17 -18.09
C LEU A 72 3.09 -2.08 -18.95
N GLY A 73 3.04 -1.54 -20.17
CA GLY A 73 4.18 -1.49 -21.09
C GLY A 73 5.41 -0.77 -20.52
N GLN A 74 5.18 0.26 -19.71
CA GLN A 74 6.24 1.05 -19.07
C GLN A 74 6.61 0.57 -17.66
N LEU A 75 5.97 -0.48 -17.13
CA LEU A 75 6.31 -1.05 -15.82
C LEU A 75 7.80 -1.43 -15.79
N ASN A 76 8.51 -1.09 -14.73
CA ASN A 76 9.95 -1.31 -14.56
C ASN A 76 10.76 -0.88 -15.80
N GLU A 77 10.46 0.29 -16.38
CA GLU A 77 11.08 0.78 -17.63
C GLU A 77 10.88 -0.18 -18.83
N GLY A 78 9.79 -0.93 -18.82
CA GLY A 78 9.52 -2.01 -19.76
C GLY A 78 10.35 -3.28 -19.50
N GLN A 79 11.13 -3.36 -18.43
CA GLN A 79 11.93 -4.54 -18.05
C GLN A 79 11.12 -5.52 -17.21
N TRP A 80 10.13 -6.15 -17.82
CA TRP A 80 9.40 -7.28 -17.23
C TRP A 80 9.11 -8.36 -18.27
N THR A 81 8.73 -9.54 -17.81
CA THR A 81 8.42 -10.72 -18.63
C THR A 81 7.00 -11.23 -18.39
N LYS A 82 6.53 -11.15 -17.13
CA LYS A 82 5.18 -11.50 -16.72
C LYS A 82 4.67 -10.55 -15.65
N VAL A 83 3.38 -10.23 -15.69
CA VAL A 83 2.70 -9.42 -14.68
C VAL A 83 1.39 -10.08 -14.31
N CYS A 84 1.07 -10.11 -13.03
CA CYS A 84 -0.22 -10.48 -12.48
C CYS A 84 -0.76 -9.30 -11.67
N LEU A 85 -2.04 -9.01 -11.82
CA LEU A 85 -2.73 -7.97 -11.07
C LEU A 85 -3.89 -8.61 -10.31
N PHE A 86 -4.08 -8.17 -9.08
CA PHE A 86 -5.05 -8.68 -8.13
C PHE A 86 -5.89 -7.54 -7.60
N GLY A 87 -7.20 -7.67 -7.74
CA GLY A 87 -8.18 -6.78 -7.15
C GLY A 87 -8.62 -7.21 -5.75
N PRO A 88 -9.63 -6.52 -5.22
CA PRO A 88 -10.17 -6.77 -3.89
C PRO A 88 -10.54 -8.24 -3.65
N PHE A 89 -10.26 -8.69 -2.43
CA PHE A 89 -10.54 -10.03 -1.89
C PHE A 89 -9.82 -11.19 -2.58
N MET A 90 -8.84 -10.90 -3.45
CA MET A 90 -8.02 -11.92 -4.09
C MET A 90 -6.77 -12.22 -3.25
N SER A 91 -6.34 -13.48 -3.24
CA SER A 91 -5.09 -13.90 -2.59
C SER A 91 -3.98 -14.07 -3.64
N PRO A 92 -2.89 -13.29 -3.57
CA PRO A 92 -1.79 -13.37 -4.53
C PRO A 92 -0.98 -14.67 -4.38
N VAL A 93 -0.94 -15.25 -3.17
CA VAL A 93 -0.09 -16.41 -2.84
C VAL A 93 -0.40 -17.63 -3.72
N GLY A 94 -1.67 -17.95 -3.93
CA GLY A 94 -2.06 -19.08 -4.78
C GLY A 94 -1.61 -18.91 -6.23
N MET A 95 -1.67 -17.68 -6.74
CA MET A 95 -1.21 -17.35 -8.09
C MET A 95 0.32 -17.36 -8.17
N MET A 96 1.01 -16.82 -7.17
CA MET A 96 2.48 -16.84 -7.09
C MET A 96 3.03 -18.26 -7.19
N ILE A 97 2.43 -19.20 -6.46
CA ILE A 97 2.83 -20.62 -6.49
C ILE A 97 2.59 -21.21 -7.88
N ARG A 98 1.39 -20.99 -8.44
CA ARG A 98 1.00 -21.51 -9.76
C ARG A 98 1.93 -21.00 -10.87
N GLU A 99 2.24 -19.72 -10.83
CA GLU A 99 3.02 -19.02 -11.86
C GLU A 99 4.53 -19.03 -11.59
N ARG A 100 4.98 -19.72 -10.54
CA ARG A 100 6.39 -19.82 -10.12
C ARG A 100 7.04 -18.44 -9.97
N MET A 101 6.30 -17.51 -9.36
CA MET A 101 6.74 -16.15 -9.05
C MET A 101 7.21 -16.12 -7.60
N LEU A 102 8.50 -16.40 -7.41
CA LEU A 102 9.17 -16.34 -6.11
C LEU A 102 9.58 -14.90 -5.83
N LEU A 103 9.33 -14.44 -4.61
CA LEU A 103 9.74 -13.12 -4.15
C LEU A 103 11.25 -12.96 -4.24
N SER A 104 11.69 -11.75 -4.55
CA SER A 104 13.06 -11.33 -4.33
C SER A 104 13.44 -11.47 -2.83
N PRO A 105 14.73 -11.64 -2.47
CA PRO A 105 15.14 -11.62 -1.07
C PRO A 105 14.72 -10.34 -0.34
N SER A 106 14.76 -9.19 -1.01
CA SER A 106 14.29 -7.91 -0.48
C SER A 106 12.79 -7.92 -0.19
N ASP A 107 11.98 -8.43 -1.12
CA ASP A 107 10.53 -8.56 -0.92
C ASP A 107 10.21 -9.57 0.18
N TYR A 108 10.93 -10.68 0.24
CA TYR A 108 10.76 -11.67 1.29
C TYR A 108 10.98 -11.05 2.68
N LEU A 109 12.07 -10.28 2.86
CA LEU A 109 12.34 -9.58 4.12
C LEU A 109 11.27 -8.52 4.44
N ARG A 110 10.77 -7.83 3.40
CA ARG A 110 9.70 -6.83 3.50
C ARG A 110 8.38 -7.46 3.96
N PHE A 111 7.96 -8.57 3.34
CA PHE A 111 6.71 -9.27 3.66
C PHE A 111 6.80 -10.19 4.88
N ALA A 112 7.99 -10.62 5.28
CA ALA A 112 8.19 -11.35 6.53
C ALA A 112 8.10 -10.46 7.79
N GLY A 113 7.88 -9.15 7.62
CA GLY A 113 7.81 -8.19 8.73
C GLY A 113 9.16 -7.98 9.43
N LEU A 114 10.26 -8.39 8.81
CA LEU A 114 11.62 -8.25 9.35
C LEU A 114 12.16 -6.83 9.17
N ILE A 115 11.51 -6.03 8.32
CA ILE A 115 11.72 -4.58 8.21
C ILE A 115 10.65 -3.91 9.09
N LEU A 116 11.05 -3.56 10.32
CA LEU A 116 10.22 -3.09 11.45
C LEU A 116 9.38 -1.82 11.23
N HIS A 117 9.35 -1.24 10.03
CA HIS A 117 8.73 0.07 9.81
C HIS A 117 7.43 0.05 9.03
N TYR A 118 7.05 -1.04 8.36
CA TYR A 118 5.91 -1.02 7.44
C TYR A 118 5.43 -2.46 7.16
N PRO A 119 4.27 -2.92 7.68
CA PRO A 119 3.80 -4.29 7.47
C PRO A 119 3.21 -4.42 6.06
N PHE A 120 4.07 -4.66 5.07
CA PHE A 120 3.65 -5.19 3.79
C PHE A 120 3.13 -6.62 4.01
N ARG A 121 1.97 -6.93 3.42
CA ARG A 121 1.32 -8.25 3.58
C ARG A 121 1.11 -8.91 2.24
N LEU A 122 1.39 -10.22 2.18
CA LEU A 122 0.97 -11.11 1.09
C LEU A 122 -0.33 -11.82 1.44
N SER A 123 -1.22 -11.15 2.17
CA SER A 123 -2.54 -11.67 2.50
C SER A 123 -3.53 -11.35 1.38
N VAL A 124 -4.80 -11.64 1.63
CA VAL A 124 -5.92 -11.18 0.82
C VAL A 124 -5.84 -9.65 0.64
N VAL A 125 -6.02 -9.19 -0.60
CA VAL A 125 -6.12 -7.77 -0.97
C VAL A 125 -7.40 -7.20 -0.38
N GLU A 126 -7.35 -6.07 0.34
CA GLU A 126 -8.55 -5.48 0.95
C GLU A 126 -9.47 -4.79 -0.09
N GLU A 127 -10.67 -4.42 0.35
CA GLU A 127 -11.77 -3.89 -0.50
C GLU A 127 -11.35 -2.76 -1.44
N ARG A 128 -10.44 -1.90 -0.97
CA ARG A 128 -9.97 -0.73 -1.73
C ARG A 128 -8.60 -0.93 -2.34
N GLU A 129 -7.94 -2.04 -2.11
CA GLU A 129 -6.55 -2.23 -2.52
C GLU A 129 -6.46 -2.90 -3.89
N ALA A 130 -5.28 -2.79 -4.48
CA ALA A 130 -4.86 -3.66 -5.57
C ALA A 130 -3.42 -4.12 -5.33
N MET A 131 -3.04 -5.27 -5.86
CA MET A 131 -1.67 -5.74 -5.82
C MET A 131 -1.21 -6.12 -7.21
N LEU A 132 0.01 -5.73 -7.58
CA LEU A 132 0.68 -6.14 -8.80
C LEU A 132 1.90 -6.96 -8.43
N LEU A 133 2.06 -8.08 -9.11
CA LEU A 133 3.22 -8.95 -9.03
C LEU A 133 3.82 -9.05 -10.42
N TYR A 134 5.10 -8.75 -10.59
CA TYR A 134 5.75 -8.91 -11.87
C TYR A 134 7.09 -9.62 -11.76
N LYS A 135 7.51 -10.23 -12.87
CA LYS A 135 8.80 -10.89 -13.02
C LYS A 135 9.65 -10.11 -13.99
N ASP A 136 10.87 -9.78 -13.60
CA ASP A 136 11.82 -9.08 -14.46
C ASP A 136 12.50 -10.05 -15.45
N PRO A 137 13.38 -9.57 -16.36
CA PRO A 137 14.12 -10.42 -17.28
C PRO A 137 15.13 -11.36 -16.61
N TRP A 138 15.56 -11.04 -15.39
CA TRP A 138 16.47 -11.87 -14.58
C TRP A 138 15.73 -12.97 -13.81
N GLY A 139 14.39 -12.95 -13.86
CA GLY A 139 13.54 -13.93 -13.22
C GLY A 139 13.27 -13.64 -11.75
N ILE A 140 13.58 -12.43 -11.28
CA ILE A 140 13.26 -11.97 -9.93
C ILE A 140 11.82 -11.46 -9.96
N SER A 141 11.02 -11.84 -8.96
CA SER A 141 9.66 -11.32 -8.82
C SER A 141 9.62 -10.17 -7.83
N HIS A 142 8.83 -9.17 -8.17
CA HIS A 142 8.64 -7.92 -7.45
C HIS A 142 7.15 -7.71 -7.18
N VAL A 143 6.83 -7.04 -6.08
CA VAL A 143 5.45 -6.76 -5.69
C VAL A 143 5.25 -5.26 -5.51
N LEU A 144 4.16 -4.74 -6.05
CA LEU A 144 3.62 -3.41 -5.74
C LEU A 144 2.24 -3.55 -5.10
N HIS A 145 2.04 -2.88 -3.97
CA HIS A 145 0.76 -2.80 -3.27
C HIS A 145 0.19 -1.39 -3.35
N PHE A 146 -1.02 -1.25 -3.89
CA PHE A 146 -1.72 0.02 -4.12
C PHE A 146 -2.89 0.19 -3.14
N GLN A 147 -3.09 1.44 -2.71
CA GLN A 147 -4.23 1.83 -1.87
C GLN A 147 -5.52 2.03 -2.67
N ASP A 148 -5.41 2.37 -3.96
CA ASP A 148 -6.53 2.79 -4.81
C ASP A 148 -6.77 1.76 -5.91
N GLY A 149 -7.42 0.66 -5.55
CA GLY A 149 -7.91 -0.37 -6.46
C GLY A 149 -9.24 -0.01 -7.11
N LEU A 150 -9.94 -1.04 -7.61
CA LEU A 150 -11.26 -0.91 -8.23
C LEU A 150 -12.35 -1.41 -7.27
N PRO A 151 -12.84 -0.59 -6.33
CA PRO A 151 -13.74 -1.04 -5.27
C PRO A 151 -15.09 -1.56 -5.80
N ASP A 152 -15.61 -0.96 -6.87
CA ASP A 152 -16.90 -1.35 -7.47
C ASP A 152 -16.83 -2.66 -8.28
N HIS A 153 -15.63 -3.24 -8.42
CA HIS A 153 -15.40 -4.50 -9.12
C HIS A 153 -14.73 -5.47 -8.14
N PRO A 154 -15.51 -6.19 -7.31
CA PRO A 154 -14.94 -7.17 -6.40
C PRO A 154 -14.45 -8.41 -7.17
N HIS A 155 -13.36 -9.03 -6.72
CA HIS A 155 -12.87 -10.33 -7.20
C HIS A 155 -12.40 -10.41 -8.66
N TRP A 156 -11.50 -9.53 -9.09
CA TRP A 156 -10.79 -9.70 -10.36
C TRP A 156 -9.32 -10.03 -10.15
N SER A 157 -8.78 -10.86 -11.03
CA SER A 157 -7.34 -11.08 -11.15
C SER A 157 -7.01 -11.49 -12.56
N GLY A 158 -5.82 -11.13 -13.04
CA GLY A 158 -5.38 -11.51 -14.37
C GLY A 158 -3.87 -11.51 -14.43
N CYS A 159 -3.31 -12.29 -15.35
CA CYS A 159 -1.90 -12.26 -15.67
C CYS A 159 -1.71 -12.08 -17.18
N ILE A 160 -0.72 -11.28 -17.54
CA ILE A 160 -0.25 -11.14 -18.91
C ILE A 160 1.24 -11.43 -18.98
N GLN A 161 1.71 -11.77 -20.17
CA GLN A 161 3.13 -11.99 -20.46
C GLN A 161 3.50 -11.29 -21.76
N LYS A 162 4.77 -10.88 -21.88
CA LYS A 162 5.24 -10.30 -23.13
C LYS A 162 4.97 -11.23 -24.31
N PRO A 163 4.55 -10.70 -25.47
CA PRO A 163 4.58 -9.29 -25.87
C PRO A 163 3.35 -8.46 -25.47
N GLN A 164 2.35 -9.04 -24.80
CA GLN A 164 1.17 -8.30 -24.36
C GLN A 164 1.58 -7.29 -23.30
N THR A 165 1.13 -6.04 -23.41
CA THR A 165 1.42 -4.97 -22.44
C THR A 165 0.18 -4.39 -21.77
N VAL A 166 -0.99 -4.68 -22.33
CA VAL A 166 -2.28 -4.19 -21.82
C VAL A 166 -3.03 -5.35 -21.17
N MET A 167 -3.40 -5.17 -19.90
CA MET A 167 -4.25 -6.10 -19.19
C MET A 167 -5.69 -5.62 -19.25
N VAL A 168 -6.59 -6.55 -19.56
CA VAL A 168 -8.04 -6.32 -19.59
C VAL A 168 -8.62 -6.85 -18.29
N LEU A 169 -9.32 -6.00 -17.55
CA LEU A 169 -10.01 -6.30 -16.29
C LEU A 169 -11.50 -6.54 -16.51
#